data_AF-A0A2V9BR35-F1
#
_entry.id   AF-A0A2V9BR35-F1
#
_cell.length_a   1.000
_cell.length_b   1.000
_cell.length_c   1.000
_cell.angle_alpha   90.00
_cell.angle_beta   90.00
_cell.angle_gamma   90.00
#
_symmetry.space_group_name_H-M   'P 1'
#
loop_
_entity.id
_entity.type
_entity.pdbx_description
1 polymer ?
#
loop_
_entity_poly.entity_id
_entity_poly.type
_entity_poly.pdbx_seq_one_letter_code
_entity_poly.pdbx_strand_id
1 'polypeptide(L)' 'MVGHQTKWEYLRAIYERYRQAGHRVKHVILNEFCLNTGYHRKYAIRLLNGPPPGKQPVGRARRRALR' A
#
# COMPACT_ATOMS: atom_id res chain seq x y z
N MET A 1 16.93 -7.46 -2.50
CA MET A 1 16.52 -7.10 -1.12
C MET A 1 16.41 -5.59 -1.05
N VAL A 2 15.20 -5.06 -0.94
CA VAL A 2 14.94 -3.61 -0.84
C VAL A 2 14.84 -3.27 0.65
N GLY A 3 15.70 -2.38 1.16
CA GLY A 3 15.67 -1.94 2.56
C GLY A 3 14.34 -1.29 2.96
N HIS A 4 14.03 -1.23 4.27
CA HIS A 4 12.72 -0.73 4.75
C HIS A 4 12.39 0.69 4.26
N GLN A 5 13.36 1.60 4.22
CA GLN A 5 13.16 2.95 3.68
C GLN A 5 12.80 2.93 2.20
N THR A 6 13.55 2.17 1.39
CA THR A 6 13.29 2.02 -0.04
C THR A 6 11.94 1.36 -0.35
N LYS A 7 11.39 0.50 0.54
CA LYS A 7 10.03 -0.05 0.39
C LYS A 7 8.96 1.02 0.54
N TRP A 8 9.16 2.01 1.42
CA TRP A 8 8.22 3.11 1.63
C TRP A 8 8.26 4.13 0.49
N GLU A 9 9.44 4.42 -0.05
CA GLU A 9 9.57 5.26 -1.24
C GLU A 9 8.91 4.60 -2.46
N TYR A 10 9.13 3.29 -2.63
CA TYR A 10 8.47 2.53 -3.68
C TYR A 10 6.94 2.52 -3.50
N LEU A 11 6.45 2.31 -2.28
CA LEU A 11 5.02 2.41 -1.96
C LEU A 11 4.47 3.79 -2.36
N ARG A 12 5.16 4.88 -2.03
CA ARG A 12 4.73 6.25 -2.34
C ARG A 12 4.68 6.50 -3.84
N ALA A 13 5.65 6.00 -4.60
CA ALA A 13 5.67 6.10 -6.05
C ALA A 13 4.49 5.37 -6.71
N ILE A 14 4.12 4.19 -6.20
CA ILE A 14 3.02 3.39 -6.79
C ILE A 14 1.64 3.73 -6.23
N TYR A 15 1.55 4.46 -5.11
CA TYR A 15 0.30 4.69 -4.38
C TYR A 15 -0.77 5.38 -5.24
N GLU A 16 -0.40 6.50 -5.87
CA GLU A 16 -1.32 7.26 -6.73
C GLU A 16 -1.74 6.45 -7.96
N ARG A 17 -0.77 5.76 -8.59
CA ARG A 17 -1.00 4.89 -9.76
C ARG A 17 -1.94 3.74 -9.41
N TYR A 18 -1.77 3.11 -8.26
CA TYR A 18 -2.67 2.06 -7.78
C TYR A 18 -4.07 2.60 -7.53
N ARG A 19 -4.20 3.80 -6.97
CA ARG A 19 -5.50 4.39 -6.63
C ARG A 19 -6.33 4.74 -7.88
N GLN A 20 -5.67 5.28 -8.89
CA GLN A 20 -6.26 5.64 -10.19
C GLN A 20 -6.44 4.44 -11.14
N ALA A 21 -5.73 3.33 -10.89
CA ALA A 21 -5.81 2.13 -11.71
C ALA A 21 -7.17 1.40 -11.62
N GLY A 22 -7.59 0.84 -12.76
CA GLY A 22 -8.68 -0.14 -12.82
C GLY A 22 -8.30 -1.49 -12.21
N HIS A 23 -9.28 -2.38 -12.03
CA HIS A 23 -9.12 -3.67 -11.34
C HIS A 23 -7.98 -4.54 -11.90
N ARG A 24 -7.86 -4.66 -13.23
CA ARG A 24 -6.80 -5.44 -13.89
C ARG A 24 -5.40 -4.88 -13.62
N VAL A 25 -5.24 -3.57 -13.75
CA VAL A 25 -3.96 -2.88 -13.54
C VAL A 25 -3.56 -2.92 -12.06
N LYS A 26 -4.53 -2.78 -11.14
CA LYS A 26 -4.32 -2.97 -9.69
C LYS A 26 -3.73 -4.34 -9.36
N HIS A 27 -4.20 -5.40 -10.04
CA HIS A 27 -3.71 -6.75 -9.81
C HIS A 27 -2.22 -6.88 -10.17
N VAL A 28 -1.81 -6.30 -11.30
CA VAL A 28 -0.43 -6.28 -11.78
C VAL A 28 0.47 -5.51 -10.82
N ILE A 29 0.08 -4.27 -10.48
CA ILE A 29 0.82 -3.42 -9.54
C ILE A 29 1.01 -4.12 -8.19
N LEU A 30 -0.04 -4.77 -7.67
CA LEU A 30 0.06 -5.53 -6.42
C LEU A 30 1.03 -6.69 -6.51
N ASN A 31 1.04 -7.41 -7.62
CA ASN A 31 1.94 -8.55 -7.80
C ASN A 31 3.40 -8.09 -7.81
N GLU A 32 3.70 -7.07 -8.62
CA GLU A 32 5.03 -6.46 -8.69
C GLU A 32 5.49 -5.92 -7.33
N PHE A 33 4.58 -5.26 -6.60
CA PHE A 33 4.88 -4.75 -5.26
C PHE A 33 5.18 -5.88 -4.27
N CYS A 34 4.41 -6.96 -4.28
CA CYS A 34 4.65 -8.11 -3.40
C CYS A 34 5.99 -8.78 -3.71
N LEU A 35 6.32 -8.95 -5.00
CA LEU A 35 7.58 -9.54 -5.44
C LEU A 35 8.80 -8.69 -5.05
N ASN A 36 8.72 -7.36 -5.21
CA ASN A 36 9.82 -6.46 -4.88
C ASN A 36 10.02 -6.26 -3.37
N THR A 37 8.93 -6.17 -2.61
CA THR A 37 8.99 -5.86 -1.17
C THR A 37 9.02 -7.10 -0.27
N GLY A 38 8.65 -8.27 -0.81
CA GLY A 38 8.42 -9.50 -0.05
C GLY A 38 7.16 -9.47 0.83
N TYR A 39 6.29 -8.47 0.65
CA TYR A 39 5.07 -8.37 1.45
C TYR A 39 3.98 -9.30 0.96
N HIS A 40 3.19 -9.81 1.90
CA HIS A 40 2.00 -10.57 1.57
C HIS A 40 0.92 -9.68 0.96
N ARG A 41 0.21 -10.21 -0.03
CA ARG A 41 -0.82 -9.46 -0.79
C ARG A 41 -1.84 -8.74 0.10
N LYS A 42 -2.32 -9.41 1.15
CA LYS A 42 -3.26 -8.84 2.14
C LYS A 42 -2.68 -7.60 2.83
N TYR A 43 -1.40 -7.61 3.15
CA TYR A 43 -0.71 -6.49 3.79
C TYR A 43 -0.50 -5.34 2.80
N ALA A 44 -0.08 -5.65 1.57
CA ALA A 44 0.08 -4.67 0.49
C ALA A 44 -1.22 -3.92 0.17
N ILE A 45 -2.33 -4.65 0.03
CA ILE A 45 -3.66 -4.05 -0.19
C ILE A 45 -4.03 -3.11 0.95
N ARG A 46 -3.77 -3.51 2.20
CA ARG A 46 -4.08 -2.67 3.37
C ARG A 46 -3.26 -1.39 3.40
N LEU A 47 -2.02 -1.42 2.94
CA LEU A 47 -1.17 -0.23 2.81
C LEU A 47 -1.68 0.68 1.68
N LEU A 48 -1.94 0.13 0.49
CA LEU A 48 -2.36 0.90 -0.68
C LEU A 48 -3.79 1.45 -0.60
N ASN A 49 -4.67 0.80 0.17
CA ASN A 49 -6.01 1.31 0.49
C ASN A 49 -6.03 2.18 1.77
N GLY A 50 -4.89 2.27 2.47
CA GLY A 50 -4.75 3.01 3.71
C GLY A 50 -4.55 4.52 3.48
N PRO A 51 -4.21 5.29 4.53
CA PRO A 51 -3.86 6.69 4.37
C PRO A 51 -2.60 6.86 3.51
N PRO A 52 -2.47 8.00 2.78
CA PRO A 52 -1.34 8.23 1.89
C PRO A 52 0.00 8.23 2.66
N PRO A 53 1.03 7.56 2.12
CA PRO A 53 2.36 7.53 2.72
C PRO A 53 2.97 8.94 2.74
N GLY A 54 3.08 9.53 3.94
CA GLY A 54 3.59 10.89 4.15
C GLY A 54 2.72 11.75 5.07
N LYS A 55 1.44 11.42 5.23
CA LYS A 55 0.68 11.90 6.39
C LYS A 55 0.94 10.94 7.54
N GLN A 56 1.71 11.37 8.54
CA GLN A 56 1.78 10.61 9.80
C GLN A 56 0.35 10.30 10.24
N PRO A 57 0.03 9.03 10.56
CA PRO A 57 -1.29 8.70 11.06
C PRO A 57 -1.43 9.34 12.45
N VAL A 58 -1.93 10.58 12.50
CA VAL A 58 -2.44 11.18 13.72
C VAL A 58 -3.56 10.27 14.20
N GLY A 59 -3.27 9.51 15.26
CA GLY A 59 -4.24 8.70 15.98
C GLY A 59 -4.86 7.59 15.14
N ARG A 60 -4.44 6.36 15.40
CA ARG A 60 -5.19 5.17 15.00
C ARG A 60 -6.51 5.13 15.79
N ALA A 61 -7.49 5.97 15.44
CA ALA A 61 -8.87 5.79 15.85
C ALA A 61 -9.32 4.48 15.23
N ARG A 62 -9.23 3.42 16.04
CA ARG A 62 -9.72 2.08 15.73
C ARG A 62 -11.21 2.22 15.40
N ARG A 63 -11.56 2.38 14.12
CA ARG A 63 -12.90 2.12 13.61
C ARG A 63 -13.15 0.61 13.67
N ARG A 64 -13.30 0.09 14.88
CA ARG A 64 -14.11 -1.08 15.23
C ARG A 64 -15.41 -0.53 15.82
N ALA A 65 -16.19 0.15 15.00
CA ALA A 65 -17.56 0.54 15.31
C ALA A 65 -18.27 0.79 13.98
N LEU A 66 -18.79 -0.29 13.41
CA LEU A 66 -19.99 -0.39 12.59
C LEU A 66 -19.95 -1.77 11.91
N ARG A 67 -20.34 -2.78 12.68
CA ARG A 67 -21.16 -3.87 12.15
C ARG A 67 -21.98 -4.44 13.28
#